data_AF-A0A1D3K7Z6-F1
#
_entry.id   AF-A0A1D3K7Z6-F1
#
_cell.length_a   1.000
_cell.length_b   1.000
_cell.length_c   1.000
_cell.angle_alpha   90.00
_cell.angle_beta   90.00
_cell.angle_gamma   90.00
#
_symmetry.space_group_name_H-M   'P 1'
#
loop_
_entity.id
_entity.type
_entity.pdbx_description
1 polymer ?
#
loop_
_entity_poly.entity_id
_entity_poly.type
_entity_poly.pdbx_seq_one_letter_code
_entity_poly.pdbx_strand_id
1 'polypeptide(L)'
;MIMTQSINNQAAQTNLTAIAACMDELAIQMIESADVLRTSAMTAVNGNTIAMTVSGMKDRAFQIQGMTAEFRLSGDMAAFDAACQLAGWHPDPLALENIHGAH
;
A
#
# COMPACT_ATOMS: atom_id res chain seq x y z
N MET A 1 -15.74 4.68 37.78
CA MET A 1 -14.51 5.03 37.04
C MET A 1 -14.51 4.25 35.74
N ILE A 2 -14.26 4.96 34.64
CA ILE A 2 -14.59 4.61 33.26
C ILE A 2 -13.50 3.68 32.69
N MET A 3 -13.83 2.41 32.38
CA MET A 3 -12.98 1.46 31.64
C MET A 3 -13.26 1.52 30.13
N THR A 4 -13.27 2.71 29.53
CA THR A 4 -13.63 2.89 28.10
C THR A 4 -12.43 3.26 27.22
N GLN A 5 -11.24 3.48 27.81
CA GLN A 5 -10.05 3.87 27.05
C GLN A 5 -9.28 2.68 26.43
N SER A 6 -9.39 1.46 26.97
CA SER A 6 -8.65 0.31 26.46
C SER A 6 -9.23 -0.30 25.19
N ILE A 7 -10.56 -0.33 25.06
CA ILE A 7 -11.26 -0.89 23.90
C ILE A 7 -11.00 -0.03 22.65
N ASN A 8 -11.05 1.30 22.80
CA ASN A 8 -10.79 2.24 21.69
C ASN A 8 -9.33 2.18 21.20
N ASN A 9 -8.36 1.91 22.08
CA ASN A 9 -6.96 1.77 21.67
C ASN A 9 -6.69 0.46 20.92
N GLN A 10 -7.30 -0.66 21.32
CA GLN A 10 -7.18 -1.91 20.58
C GLN A 10 -7.85 -1.82 19.20
N ALA A 11 -9.06 -1.26 19.14
CA ALA A 11 -9.78 -0.98 17.90
C ALA A 11 -8.95 -0.13 16.93
N ALA A 12 -8.40 1.00 17.39
CA ALA A 12 -7.55 1.86 16.57
C ALA A 12 -6.28 1.14 16.10
N GLN A 13 -5.62 0.34 16.95
CA GLN A 13 -4.43 -0.44 16.56
C GLN A 13 -4.74 -1.55 15.55
N THR A 14 -5.89 -2.21 15.66
CA THR A 14 -6.37 -3.19 14.68
C THR A 14 -6.60 -2.53 13.32
N ASN A 15 -7.17 -1.32 13.31
CA ASN A 15 -7.41 -0.56 12.08
C ASN A 15 -6.10 -0.16 11.38
N LEU A 16 -5.14 0.39 12.13
CA LEU A 16 -3.80 0.71 11.62
C LEU A 16 -3.08 -0.53 11.06
N THR A 17 -3.24 -1.69 11.70
CA THR A 17 -2.64 -2.93 11.21
C THR A 17 -3.25 -3.37 9.87
N ALA A 18 -4.57 -3.26 9.73
CA ALA A 18 -5.28 -3.61 8.48
C ALA A 18 -4.92 -2.66 7.33
N ILE A 19 -4.85 -1.36 7.60
CA ILE A 19 -4.42 -0.36 6.61
C ILE A 19 -2.97 -0.61 6.18
N ALA A 20 -2.07 -0.87 7.13
CA ALA A 20 -0.68 -1.19 6.82
C ALA A 20 -0.55 -2.47 6.00
N ALA A 21 -1.37 -3.49 6.28
CA ALA A 21 -1.41 -4.72 5.48
C ALA A 21 -1.89 -4.44 4.05
N CYS A 22 -2.88 -3.58 3.87
CA CYS A 22 -3.34 -3.15 2.54
C CYS A 22 -2.24 -2.43 1.76
N MET A 23 -1.48 -1.53 2.40
CA MET A 23 -0.33 -0.85 1.77
C MET A 23 0.76 -1.85 1.35
N ASP A 24 1.06 -2.85 2.18
CA ASP A 24 2.01 -3.90 1.83
C ASP A 24 1.54 -4.75 0.63
N GLU A 25 0.25 -5.10 0.59
CA GLU A 25 -0.33 -5.82 -0.55
C GLU A 25 -0.24 -5.02 -1.86
N LEU A 26 -0.44 -3.69 -1.83
CA LEU A 26 -0.24 -2.84 -3.00
C LEU A 26 1.20 -2.91 -3.51
N ALA A 27 2.18 -2.82 -2.61
CA ALA A 27 3.59 -2.94 -2.98
C ALA A 27 3.93 -4.31 -3.57
N ILE A 28 3.41 -5.40 -2.97
CA ILE A 28 3.59 -6.77 -3.46
C ILE A 28 3.02 -6.90 -4.87
N GLN A 29 1.76 -6.48 -5.08
CA GLN A 29 1.10 -6.57 -6.38
C GLN A 29 1.83 -5.75 -7.46
N MET A 30 2.41 -4.59 -7.10
CA MET A 30 3.25 -3.83 -8.03
C MET A 30 4.51 -4.61 -8.45
N ILE A 31 5.19 -5.28 -7.51
CA ILE A 31 6.38 -6.08 -7.80
C ILE A 31 6.02 -7.28 -8.68
N GLU A 32 4.95 -8.01 -8.32
CA GLU A 32 4.48 -9.17 -9.07
C GLU A 32 4.08 -8.77 -10.50
N SER A 33 3.35 -7.67 -10.64
CA SER A 33 2.97 -7.12 -11.96
C SER A 33 4.19 -6.71 -12.77
N ALA A 34 5.22 -6.15 -12.14
CA ALA A 34 6.48 -5.80 -12.79
C ALA A 34 7.23 -7.05 -13.29
N ASP A 35 7.23 -8.13 -12.51
CA ASP A 35 7.88 -9.38 -12.91
C ASP A 35 7.12 -10.13 -14.00
N VAL A 36 5.78 -10.09 -13.98
CA VAL A 36 4.94 -10.59 -15.08
C VAL A 36 5.20 -9.79 -16.37
N LEU A 37 5.27 -8.46 -16.27
CA LEU A 37 5.59 -7.60 -17.41
C LEU A 37 6.99 -7.91 -17.97
N ARG A 38 7.99 -8.05 -17.10
CA ARG A 38 9.35 -8.42 -17.49
C ARG A 38 9.38 -9.76 -18.22
N THR A 39 8.70 -10.77 -17.68
CA THR A 39 8.69 -12.13 -18.24
C THR A 39 8.01 -12.16 -19.60
N SER A 40 6.81 -11.57 -19.71
CA SER A 40 6.07 -11.51 -20.98
C SER A 40 6.80 -10.70 -22.05
N ALA A 41 7.48 -9.62 -21.65
CA ALA A 41 8.32 -8.83 -22.53
C ALA A 41 9.56 -9.56 -23.02
N MET A 42 10.30 -10.27 -22.15
CA MET A 42 11.45 -11.06 -22.57
C MET A 42 11.08 -12.12 -23.62
N THR A 43 9.84 -12.61 -23.59
CA THR A 43 9.34 -13.56 -24.59
C THR A 43 8.85 -12.93 -25.90
N ALA A 44 8.56 -11.62 -25.93
CA ALA A 44 7.84 -11.00 -27.05
C ALA A 44 8.44 -9.69 -27.60
N VAL A 45 9.28 -8.97 -26.85
CA VAL A 45 9.71 -7.61 -27.17
C VAL A 45 11.16 -7.36 -26.75
N ASN A 46 12.02 -7.01 -27.72
CA ASN A 46 13.35 -6.46 -27.45
C ASN A 46 13.26 -4.94 -27.28
N GLY A 47 13.59 -4.41 -26.08
CA GLY A 47 13.64 -2.96 -25.88
C GLY A 47 13.94 -2.50 -24.46
N ASN A 48 14.68 -1.40 -24.34
CA ASN A 48 15.11 -0.80 -23.07
C ASN A 48 13.94 -0.18 -22.26
N THR A 49 12.84 0.16 -22.93
CA THR A 49 11.66 0.80 -22.31
C THR A 49 10.98 -0.10 -21.28
N ILE A 50 10.96 -1.42 -21.51
CA ILE A 50 10.31 -2.33 -20.57
C ILE A 50 11.14 -2.51 -19.31
N ALA A 51 12.47 -2.56 -19.44
CA ALA A 51 13.36 -2.56 -18.28
C ALA A 51 13.18 -1.30 -17.43
N MET A 52 13.04 -0.12 -18.05
CA MET A 52 12.75 1.14 -17.34
C MET A 52 11.38 1.11 -16.65
N THR A 53 10.32 0.62 -17.32
CA THR A 53 8.99 0.50 -16.72
C THR A 53 8.99 -0.45 -15.51
N VAL A 54 9.64 -1.61 -15.65
CA VAL A 54 9.77 -2.60 -14.57
C VAL A 54 10.55 -2.01 -13.39
N SER A 55 11.66 -1.30 -13.65
CA SER A 55 12.41 -0.60 -12.60
C SER A 55 11.53 0.42 -11.87
N GLY A 56 10.83 1.29 -12.60
CA GLY A 56 9.95 2.29 -12.00
C GLY A 56 8.75 1.72 -11.25
N MET A 57 8.29 0.50 -11.59
CA MET A 57 7.29 -0.21 -10.77
C MET A 57 7.90 -0.74 -9.46
N LYS A 58 9.10 -1.31 -9.51
CA LYS A 58 9.81 -1.79 -8.30
C LYS A 58 10.21 -0.64 -7.37
N ASP A 59 10.69 0.46 -7.93
CA ASP A 59 11.05 1.67 -7.15
C ASP A 59 9.85 2.23 -6.39
N ARG A 60 8.68 2.31 -7.04
CA ARG A 60 7.43 2.73 -6.37
C ARG A 60 6.98 1.75 -5.29
N ALA A 61 7.10 0.45 -5.52
CA ALA A 61 6.79 -0.55 -4.51
C ALA A 61 7.69 -0.40 -3.27
N PHE A 62 8.99 -0.16 -3.45
CA PHE A 62 9.90 0.10 -2.33
C PHE A 62 9.55 1.39 -1.58
N GLN A 63 9.15 2.45 -2.30
CA GLN A 63 8.67 3.68 -1.66
C GLN A 63 7.41 3.44 -0.82
N ILE A 64 6.44 2.68 -1.35
CA ILE A 64 5.23 2.30 -0.63
C ILE A 64 5.59 1.51 0.64
N GLN A 65 6.51 0.53 0.57
CA GLN A 65 6.96 -0.21 1.75
C GLN A 65 7.59 0.69 2.82
N GLY A 66 8.39 1.69 2.39
CA GLY A 66 8.94 2.71 3.28
C GLY A 66 7.84 3.52 3.97
N MET A 67 6.85 3.97 3.20
CA MET A 67 5.68 4.68 3.73
C MET A 67 4.84 3.80 4.67
N THR A 68 4.69 2.50 4.39
CA THR A 68 4.01 1.58 5.29
C THR A 68 4.75 1.44 6.63
N ALA A 69 6.08 1.37 6.59
CA ALA A 69 6.88 1.32 7.81
C ALA A 69 6.73 2.61 8.65
N GLU A 70 6.74 3.78 8.00
CA GLU A 70 6.49 5.06 8.66
C GLU A 70 5.05 5.16 9.19
N PHE A 71 4.06 4.67 8.45
CA PHE A 71 2.66 4.61 8.87
C PHE A 71 2.48 3.74 10.12
N ARG A 72 3.14 2.58 10.19
CA ARG A 72 3.11 1.71 11.38
C ARG A 72 3.63 2.39 12.64
N LEU A 73 4.56 3.34 12.49
CA LEU A 73 5.17 4.07 13.61
C LEU A 73 4.36 5.31 14.00
N SER A 74 3.83 6.03 13.01
CA SER A 74 3.17 7.33 13.20
C SER A 74 1.65 7.26 13.28
N GLY A 75 1.04 6.27 12.63
CA GLY A 75 -0.40 6.22 12.36
C GLY A 75 -0.90 7.33 11.42
N ASP A 76 0.01 8.02 10.72
CA ASP A 76 -0.34 9.18 9.90
C ASP A 76 -0.91 8.76 8.54
N MET A 77 -2.20 9.05 8.34
CA MET A 77 -2.92 8.75 7.11
C MET A 77 -2.38 9.49 5.89
N ALA A 78 -1.58 10.55 6.04
CA ALA A 78 -0.90 11.19 4.92
C ALA A 78 0.08 10.21 4.21
N ALA A 79 0.71 9.30 4.95
CA ALA A 79 1.57 8.26 4.37
C ALA A 79 0.75 7.22 3.58
N PHE A 80 -0.46 6.89 4.07
CA PHE A 80 -1.40 6.02 3.37
C PHE A 80 -1.89 6.66 2.05
N ASP A 81 -2.30 7.92 2.08
CA ASP A 81 -2.75 8.64 0.88
C ASP A 81 -1.63 8.76 -0.17
N ALA A 82 -0.40 9.04 0.27
CA ALA A 82 0.76 9.09 -0.61
C ALA A 82 1.09 7.73 -1.25
N ALA A 83 0.99 6.64 -0.47
CA ALA A 83 1.17 5.28 -0.98
C ALA A 83 0.10 4.91 -2.02
N CYS A 84 -1.17 5.27 -1.76
CA CYS A 84 -2.27 5.08 -2.71
C CYS A 84 -2.01 5.82 -4.03
N GLN A 85 -1.61 7.09 -3.95
CA GLN A 85 -1.26 7.89 -5.13
C GLN A 85 -0.10 7.28 -5.93
N LEU A 86 0.95 6.81 -5.25
CA LEU A 86 2.10 6.16 -5.91
C LEU A 86 1.70 4.84 -6.61
N ALA A 87 0.79 4.08 -6.00
CA ALA A 87 0.22 2.89 -6.60
C ALA A 87 -0.74 3.20 -7.78
N GLY A 88 -1.16 4.46 -7.95
CA GLY A 88 -2.25 4.83 -8.85
C GLY A 88 -3.60 4.29 -8.38
N TRP A 89 -3.70 3.95 -7.10
CA TRP A 89 -4.92 3.47 -6.47
C TRP A 89 -5.62 4.65 -5.79
N HIS A 90 -6.89 4.86 -6.15
CA HIS A 90 -7.74 5.85 -5.52
C HIS A 90 -8.90 5.12 -4.88
N PRO A 91 -8.74 4.62 -3.64
CA PRO A 91 -9.85 4.00 -2.95
C PRO A 91 -10.99 5.02 -2.80
N ASP A 92 -12.22 4.56 -3.06
CA ASP A 92 -13.42 5.36 -2.81
C ASP A 92 -13.40 5.81 -1.35
N PRO A 93 -13.63 7.11 -1.04
CA PRO A 93 -13.77 7.57 0.33
C PRO A 93 -14.73 6.72 1.17
N LEU A 94 -15.77 6.15 0.55
CA LEU A 94 -16.70 5.23 1.21
C LEU A 94 -16.08 3.85 1.50
N ALA A 95 -15.18 3.38 0.64
CA ALA A 95 -14.42 2.14 0.87
C ALA A 95 -13.38 2.35 1.98
N LEU A 96 -12.78 3.53 2.06
CA LEU A 96 -11.95 3.94 3.20
C LEU A 96 -12.77 4.03 4.47
N GLU A 97 -13.96 4.64 4.44
CA GLU A 97 -14.87 4.66 5.58
C GLU A 97 -15.31 3.27 6.03
N ASN A 98 -15.44 2.28 5.14
CA ASN A 98 -15.72 0.89 5.53
C ASN A 98 -14.50 0.19 6.16
N ILE A 99 -13.29 0.55 5.75
CA ILE A 99 -12.05 0.12 6.43
C ILE A 99 -11.91 0.83 7.79
N HIS A 100 -12.31 2.10 7.88
CA HIS A 100 -12.33 2.91 9.10
C HIS A 100 -13.51 2.61 10.04
N GLY A 101 -14.61 2.08 9.51
CA GLY A 101 -15.95 2.05 10.10
C GLY A 101 -16.56 0.66 10.21
N ALA A 102 -15.80 -0.41 9.94
CA ALA A 102 -16.08 -1.72 10.51
C ALA A 102 -15.77 -1.68 12.03
N HIS A 103 -16.49 -0.82 12.75
CA HIS A 103 -16.49 -0.59 14.20
C HIS A 103 -17.92 -0.40 14.70
#